data_AF-A0A2T3A6I7-F1
#
_entry.id   AF-A0A2T3A6I7-F1
#
_cell.length_a   1.000
_cell.length_b   1.000
_cell.length_c   1.000
_cell.angle_alpha   90.00
_cell.angle_beta   90.00
_cell.angle_gamma   90.00
#
_symmetry.space_group_name_H-M   'P 1'
#
loop_
_entity.id
_entity.type
_entity.pdbx_description
1 polymer ?
#
loop_
_entity_poly.entity_id
_entity_poly.type
_entity_poly.pdbx_seq_one_letter_code
_entity_poly.pdbx_strand_id
1 'polypeptide(L)'
;MAFTLAKCLALAAAIPAITATATSPRDAAAGPNAGFVSFPIKRGASTKTLSGRQATASLTNEQDTSYLIELTFGSNAQAVKIAIDTGSDELFVDPDCSDGDFTTSEIQQCEAQGTYTPSTSTTSQKTGESSSIVYGSGEVVISYYIDSIGVPGASQNLTDVQFGRATASQDLNEGILGLGFGKDYNLNYSNFVDALQEQGVTNTKAFSVALGNSDTAGGSIIFGGVDTKKFSGSLALLDIQSPSNGDIQRYSVAMSGVSFKNSSGSTTYSGSSLSTGVVLDTGSSLCELPSTVVDAMAQDLGAQEDESGLFLVDCSVASEGTLEFAFDGVTINVPLSDFVLQDGNYCVLGVMAMDSGTGINALLGDSFLRNAYAVFDQTNMQIGLAQYTSCGTNEQAIPSGTAGASSFTGECSATSTSTSSSSGSSKSGASGSLTPSGGVALLALVGGMFVLGGTLL
;
A
#
# COMPACT_ATOMS: atom_id res chain seq x y z
N MET A 1 -60.58 49.09 -6.86
CA MET A 1 -59.76 48.69 -5.70
C MET A 1 -59.42 47.22 -5.84
N ALA A 2 -58.12 46.91 -5.77
CA ALA A 2 -57.48 45.60 -5.71
C ALA A 2 -57.83 44.56 -6.81
N PHE A 3 -57.02 44.51 -7.86
CA PHE A 3 -56.79 43.30 -8.66
C PHE A 3 -55.45 42.68 -8.23
N THR A 4 -55.50 41.46 -7.73
CA THR A 4 -54.36 40.66 -7.31
C THR A 4 -53.73 39.99 -8.54
N LEU A 5 -52.44 40.25 -8.80
CA LEU A 5 -51.64 39.52 -9.78
C LEU A 5 -51.26 38.14 -9.19
N ALA A 6 -51.80 37.06 -9.76
CA ALA A 6 -51.26 35.71 -9.54
C ALA A 6 -50.18 35.44 -10.61
N LYS A 7 -48.91 35.47 -10.20
CA LYS A 7 -47.80 34.94 -11.00
C LYS A 7 -47.79 33.41 -10.90
N CYS A 8 -48.07 32.72 -12.00
CA CYS A 8 -47.66 31.33 -12.18
C CYS A 8 -46.14 31.29 -12.32
N LEU A 9 -45.45 30.72 -11.32
CA LEU A 9 -44.04 30.37 -11.40
C LEU A 9 -43.98 28.88 -11.73
N ALA A 10 -43.65 28.55 -12.98
CA ALA A 10 -43.34 27.18 -13.38
C ALA A 10 -41.97 26.81 -12.78
N LEU A 11 -41.98 25.91 -11.81
CA LEU A 11 -40.79 25.34 -11.20
C LEU A 11 -40.20 24.32 -12.18
N ALA A 12 -39.19 24.72 -12.95
CA ALA A 12 -38.38 23.78 -13.71
C ALA A 12 -37.51 23.00 -12.72
N ALA A 13 -37.88 21.75 -12.43
CA ALA A 13 -37.05 20.83 -11.68
C ALA A 13 -35.81 20.51 -12.55
N ALA A 14 -34.67 21.09 -12.18
CA ALA A 14 -33.37 20.64 -12.68
C ALA A 14 -33.10 19.27 -12.08
N ILE A 15 -33.27 18.23 -12.89
CA ILE A 15 -32.80 16.87 -12.57
C ILE A 15 -31.27 16.95 -12.58
N PRO A 16 -30.56 16.74 -11.46
CA PRO A 16 -29.12 16.62 -11.52
C PRO A 16 -28.80 15.35 -12.33
N ALA A 17 -28.13 15.56 -13.47
CA ALA A 17 -27.56 14.47 -14.24
C ALA A 17 -26.49 13.81 -13.34
N ILE A 18 -26.80 12.62 -12.83
CA ILE A 18 -25.83 11.74 -12.20
C ILE A 18 -24.85 11.35 -13.31
N THR A 19 -23.71 12.02 -13.39
CA THR A 19 -22.54 11.51 -14.11
C THR A 19 -22.03 10.32 -13.33
N ALA A 20 -22.52 9.13 -13.68
CA ALA A 20 -21.93 7.88 -13.26
C ALA A 20 -20.52 7.80 -13.87
N THR A 21 -19.49 8.07 -13.06
CA THR A 21 -18.12 7.67 -13.36
C THR A 21 -18.02 6.16 -13.11
N ALA A 22 -18.63 5.38 -14.00
CA ALA A 22 -18.40 3.95 -14.07
C ALA A 22 -16.95 3.73 -14.53
N THR A 23 -16.06 3.43 -13.59
CA THR A 23 -14.81 2.76 -13.94
C THR A 23 -15.17 1.33 -14.28
N SER A 24 -15.34 1.06 -15.57
CA SER A 24 -15.53 -0.28 -16.09
C SER A 24 -14.35 -1.17 -15.66
N PRO A 25 -14.55 -2.45 -15.29
CA PRO A 25 -13.45 -3.42 -15.31
C PRO A 25 -12.72 -3.31 -16.65
N ARG A 26 -11.38 -3.46 -16.65
CA ARG A 26 -10.61 -3.37 -17.90
C ARG A 26 -11.20 -4.38 -18.89
N ASP A 27 -11.51 -3.93 -20.10
CA ASP A 27 -12.14 -4.70 -21.19
C ASP A 27 -11.28 -5.87 -21.73
N ALA A 28 -10.37 -6.44 -20.94
CA ALA A 28 -9.94 -7.81 -21.16
C ALA A 28 -11.11 -8.70 -20.76
N ALA A 29 -12.01 -8.97 -21.73
CA ALA A 29 -13.10 -9.91 -21.58
C ALA A 29 -12.52 -11.33 -21.37
N ALA A 30 -12.05 -11.59 -20.16
CA ALA A 30 -11.99 -12.91 -19.57
C ALA A 30 -13.40 -13.49 -19.74
N GLY A 31 -13.53 -14.49 -20.61
CA GLY A 31 -14.81 -15.18 -20.77
C GLY A 31 -15.30 -15.72 -19.42
N PRO A 32 -16.60 -16.03 -19.28
CA PRO A 32 -17.09 -16.71 -18.09
C PRO A 32 -16.21 -17.96 -17.82
N ASN A 33 -15.63 -18.04 -16.63
CA ASN A 33 -14.70 -19.08 -16.15
C ASN A 33 -13.21 -18.96 -16.58
N ALA A 34 -12.66 -17.75 -16.64
CA ALA A 34 -11.22 -17.59 -16.87
C ALA A 34 -10.34 -18.08 -15.70
N GLY A 35 -10.90 -18.35 -14.52
CA GLY A 35 -10.16 -18.83 -13.35
C GLY A 35 -9.36 -17.75 -12.62
N PHE A 36 -9.63 -16.47 -12.94
CA PHE A 36 -9.09 -15.29 -12.28
C PHE A 36 -10.10 -14.12 -12.36
N VAL A 37 -9.92 -13.11 -11.52
CA VAL A 37 -10.64 -11.82 -11.57
C VAL A 37 -9.66 -10.67 -11.39
N SER A 38 -9.85 -9.58 -12.15
CA SER A 38 -8.94 -8.43 -12.19
C SER A 38 -9.64 -7.16 -11.75
N PHE A 39 -8.98 -6.39 -10.90
CA PHE A 39 -9.44 -5.11 -10.41
C PHE A 39 -8.44 -4.02 -10.77
N PRO A 40 -8.89 -2.90 -11.37
CA PRO A 40 -8.07 -1.70 -11.37
C PRO A 40 -7.93 -1.22 -9.94
N ILE A 41 -6.69 -0.96 -9.51
CA ILE A 41 -6.46 -0.32 -8.23
C ILE A 41 -6.63 1.18 -8.43
N LYS A 42 -7.58 1.76 -7.71
CA LYS A 42 -7.71 3.22 -7.62
C LYS A 42 -6.81 3.72 -6.50
N ARG A 43 -5.96 4.69 -6.81
CA ARG A 43 -5.23 5.43 -5.79
C ARG A 43 -6.21 6.39 -5.13
N GLY A 44 -6.43 6.23 -3.83
CA GLY A 44 -7.17 7.21 -3.04
C GLY A 44 -6.36 8.49 -2.93
N ALA A 45 -6.99 9.65 -3.13
CA ALA A 45 -6.47 10.88 -2.55
C ALA A 45 -6.78 10.78 -1.06
N SER A 46 -5.79 10.47 -0.24
CA SER A 46 -5.97 10.28 1.20
C SER A 46 -5.00 11.20 1.91
N THR A 47 -5.52 12.04 2.80
CA THR A 47 -4.69 12.78 3.77
C THR A 47 -4.36 11.83 4.91
N LYS A 48 -3.76 10.67 4.62
CA LYS A 48 -3.37 9.74 5.69
C LYS A 48 -2.23 10.37 6.47
N THR A 49 -2.38 10.30 7.78
CA THR A 49 -1.24 10.36 8.68
C THR A 49 -0.32 9.19 8.36
N LEU A 50 0.92 9.47 7.96
CA LEU A 50 1.96 8.46 7.88
C LEU A 50 2.06 7.82 9.26
N SER A 51 1.68 6.56 9.34
CA SER A 51 1.73 5.79 10.56
C SER A 51 2.67 4.62 10.35
N GLY A 52 3.81 4.64 11.03
CA GLY A 52 4.41 3.38 11.45
C GLY A 52 3.63 2.83 12.63
N ARG A 53 3.91 1.58 13.03
CA ARG A 53 3.22 0.89 14.14
C ARG A 53 3.17 1.67 15.47
N GLN A 54 3.91 2.77 15.65
CA GLN A 54 3.89 3.60 16.86
C GLN A 54 4.11 5.12 16.63
N ALA A 55 4.15 5.60 15.39
CA ALA A 55 4.53 6.99 15.15
C ALA A 55 3.68 7.61 14.04
N THR A 56 3.02 8.73 14.38
CA THR A 56 2.06 9.44 13.54
C THR A 56 2.62 10.78 13.10
N ALA A 57 2.74 10.98 11.79
CA ALA A 57 2.94 12.32 11.22
C ALA A 57 2.01 12.56 10.03
N SER A 58 1.32 13.69 10.04
CA SER A 58 0.39 14.04 8.98
C SER A 58 1.14 14.67 7.81
N LEU A 59 1.24 13.96 6.68
CA LEU A 59 1.52 14.56 5.39
C LEU A 59 0.19 14.89 4.71
N THR A 60 -0.03 16.16 4.43
CA THR A 60 -1.29 16.74 3.99
C THR A 60 -1.56 16.60 2.49
N ASN A 61 -0.57 16.21 1.68
CA ASN A 61 -0.68 16.07 0.23
C ASN A 61 -0.07 14.75 -0.30
N GLU A 62 -0.27 13.66 0.45
CA GLU A 62 0.04 12.32 -0.02
C GLU A 62 -1.02 11.86 -1.03
N GLN A 63 -0.72 11.99 -2.31
CA GLN A 63 -1.35 11.07 -3.27
C GLN A 63 -0.77 9.69 -2.94
N ASP A 64 -1.62 8.67 -2.76
CA ASP A 64 -1.25 7.24 -2.87
C ASP A 64 -1.03 6.41 -1.57
N THR A 65 -1.69 6.72 -0.46
CA THR A 65 -1.56 5.93 0.81
C THR A 65 -2.61 4.84 1.02
N SER A 66 -3.55 4.70 0.08
CA SER A 66 -4.58 3.66 0.10
C SER A 66 -4.93 3.17 -1.29
N TYR A 67 -4.93 1.85 -1.44
CA TYR A 67 -5.27 1.14 -2.67
C TYR A 67 -6.63 0.48 -2.51
N LEU A 68 -7.66 1.12 -3.07
CA LEU A 68 -9.04 0.68 -2.89
C LEU A 68 -9.50 -0.19 -4.07
N ILE A 69 -10.24 -1.24 -3.74
CA ILE A 69 -11.12 -1.95 -4.69
C ILE A 69 -12.57 -1.76 -4.29
N GLU A 70 -13.49 -1.98 -5.24
CA GLU A 70 -14.93 -1.91 -4.99
C GLU A 70 -15.54 -3.30 -5.09
N LEU A 71 -16.25 -3.70 -4.02
CA LEU A 71 -17.02 -4.95 -3.94
C LEU A 71 -18.47 -4.61 -3.61
N THR A 72 -19.36 -5.58 -3.75
CA THR A 72 -20.77 -5.41 -3.34
C THR A 72 -21.15 -6.41 -2.26
N PHE A 73 -21.92 -5.99 -1.26
CA PHE A 73 -22.25 -6.80 -0.09
C PHE A 73 -23.77 -7.01 0.02
N GLY A 74 -24.14 -8.24 0.37
CA GLY A 74 -25.51 -8.67 0.54
C GLY A 74 -26.29 -8.94 -0.74
N SER A 75 -27.42 -9.63 -0.59
CA SER A 75 -28.35 -9.95 -1.69
C SER A 75 -28.88 -8.74 -2.47
N ASN A 76 -28.73 -7.54 -1.94
CA ASN A 76 -29.08 -6.26 -2.57
C ASN A 76 -27.88 -5.49 -3.15
N ALA A 77 -26.68 -6.11 -3.19
CA ALA A 77 -25.48 -5.59 -3.84
C ALA A 77 -25.07 -4.17 -3.41
N GLN A 78 -24.91 -3.97 -2.10
CA GLN A 78 -24.48 -2.69 -1.52
C GLN A 78 -23.00 -2.45 -1.84
N ALA A 79 -22.71 -1.49 -2.71
CA ALA A 79 -21.34 -1.19 -3.13
C ALA A 79 -20.56 -0.54 -1.99
N VAL A 80 -19.38 -1.09 -1.71
CA VAL A 80 -18.44 -0.59 -0.71
C VAL A 80 -17.03 -0.61 -1.30
N LYS A 81 -16.26 0.45 -1.08
CA LYS A 81 -14.83 0.52 -1.38
C LYS A 81 -14.03 0.14 -0.15
N ILE A 82 -13.02 -0.71 -0.32
CA ILE A 82 -12.25 -1.29 0.77
C ILE A 82 -10.77 -1.28 0.37
N ALA A 83 -9.89 -0.97 1.32
CA ALA A 83 -8.44 -0.99 1.14
C ALA A 83 -7.90 -2.43 1.09
N ILE A 84 -7.02 -2.73 0.14
CA ILE A 84 -6.33 -4.03 0.10
C ILE A 84 -5.15 -4.03 1.08
N ASP A 85 -5.04 -5.09 1.87
CA ASP A 85 -4.01 -5.17 2.90
C ASP A 85 -3.45 -6.60 2.98
N THR A 86 -2.21 -6.80 2.54
CA THR A 86 -1.52 -8.09 2.67
C THR A 86 -0.90 -8.30 4.07
N GLY A 87 -0.91 -7.29 4.93
CA GLY A 87 -0.46 -7.33 6.32
C GLY A 87 -1.50 -7.81 7.33
N SER A 88 -2.78 -7.94 6.94
CA SER A 88 -3.88 -8.42 7.79
C SER A 88 -4.73 -9.52 7.13
N ASP A 89 -5.54 -10.21 7.94
CA ASP A 89 -6.28 -11.41 7.52
C ASP A 89 -7.79 -11.18 7.37
N GLU A 90 -8.38 -10.30 8.17
CA GLU A 90 -9.82 -10.03 8.18
C GLU A 90 -10.27 -9.03 7.12
N LEU A 91 -11.42 -9.32 6.51
CA LEU A 91 -12.21 -8.32 5.78
C LEU A 91 -13.16 -7.63 6.77
N PHE A 92 -13.15 -6.30 6.83
CA PHE A 92 -14.20 -5.53 7.47
C PHE A 92 -14.67 -4.32 6.65
N VAL A 93 -15.92 -3.93 6.90
CA VAL A 93 -16.58 -2.77 6.30
C VAL A 93 -17.15 -1.82 7.37
N ASP A 94 -17.58 -0.65 6.93
CA ASP A 94 -18.26 0.39 7.72
C ASP A 94 -17.43 0.97 8.89
N PRO A 95 -16.20 1.45 8.67
CA PRO A 95 -15.46 2.18 9.72
C PRO A 95 -16.29 3.35 10.29
N ASP A 96 -15.97 3.75 11.52
CA ASP A 96 -16.58 4.92 12.16
C ASP A 96 -16.05 6.21 11.54
N CYS A 97 -16.79 6.74 10.56
CA CYS A 97 -16.48 8.01 9.92
C CYS A 97 -16.69 9.24 10.83
N SER A 98 -17.15 9.06 12.07
CA SER A 98 -17.40 10.15 13.03
C SER A 98 -16.31 10.32 14.07
N ASP A 99 -15.14 9.70 13.84
CA ASP A 99 -13.95 9.88 14.67
C ASP A 99 -13.63 11.38 14.83
N GLY A 100 -13.38 11.79 16.08
CA GLY A 100 -13.12 13.18 16.44
C GLY A 100 -11.78 13.70 15.95
N ASP A 101 -10.85 12.80 15.62
CA ASP A 101 -9.52 13.13 15.13
C ASP A 101 -9.48 13.32 13.60
N PHE A 102 -10.56 12.97 12.88
CA PHE A 102 -10.64 13.16 11.43
C PHE A 102 -10.90 14.62 11.02
N THR A 103 -10.17 15.05 10.00
CA THR A 103 -10.43 16.27 9.25
C THR A 103 -11.74 16.15 8.46
N THR A 104 -12.28 17.29 8.03
CA THR A 104 -13.49 17.30 7.18
C THR A 104 -13.33 16.51 5.88
N SER A 105 -12.12 16.49 5.32
CA SER A 105 -11.83 15.72 4.10
C SER A 105 -11.87 14.22 4.36
N GLU A 106 -11.31 13.75 5.48
CA GLU A 106 -11.29 12.33 5.85
C GLU A 106 -12.70 11.80 6.13
N ILE A 107 -13.53 12.58 6.84
CA ILE A 107 -14.94 12.24 7.08
C ILE A 107 -15.67 12.04 5.73
N GLN A 108 -15.53 13.00 4.80
CA GLN A 108 -16.17 12.91 3.49
C GLN A 108 -15.67 11.72 2.67
N GLN A 109 -14.38 11.39 2.77
CA GLN A 109 -13.80 10.24 2.09
C GLN A 109 -14.33 8.93 2.65
N CYS A 110 -14.36 8.79 3.98
CA CYS A 110 -14.90 7.64 4.68
C CYS A 110 -16.36 7.40 4.30
N GLU A 111 -17.21 8.43 4.36
CA GLU A 111 -18.62 8.34 3.96
C GLU A 111 -18.80 7.98 2.47
N ALA A 112 -17.90 8.43 1.60
CA ALA A 112 -17.96 8.18 0.15
C ALA A 112 -17.51 6.77 -0.26
N GLN A 113 -17.04 5.94 0.68
CA GLN A 113 -16.70 4.55 0.43
C GLN A 113 -17.93 3.63 0.40
N GLY A 114 -19.08 4.08 0.91
CA GLY A 114 -20.31 3.30 0.95
C GLY A 114 -20.55 2.61 2.29
N THR A 115 -21.69 1.95 2.42
CA THR A 115 -22.11 1.34 3.70
C THR A 115 -22.84 0.03 3.45
N TYR A 116 -22.54 -0.97 4.28
CA TYR A 116 -23.25 -2.24 4.36
C TYR A 116 -24.32 -2.23 5.47
N THR A 117 -25.58 -2.26 5.06
CA THR A 117 -26.74 -2.35 5.96
C THR A 117 -27.29 -3.78 5.98
N PRO A 118 -26.87 -4.63 6.95
CA PRO A 118 -27.23 -6.06 6.98
C PRO A 118 -28.74 -6.30 7.04
N SER A 119 -29.50 -5.43 7.69
CA SER A 119 -30.97 -5.55 7.81
C SER A 119 -31.72 -5.44 6.47
N THR A 120 -31.06 -4.97 5.41
CA THR A 120 -31.63 -4.86 4.07
C THR A 120 -31.25 -6.01 3.15
N SER A 121 -30.32 -6.87 3.58
CA SER A 121 -29.92 -8.07 2.86
C SER A 121 -30.71 -9.28 3.36
N THR A 122 -31.38 -9.97 2.44
CA THR A 122 -32.12 -11.21 2.73
C THR A 122 -31.21 -12.43 2.98
N THR A 123 -29.92 -12.32 2.66
CA THR A 123 -28.91 -13.37 2.85
C THR A 123 -27.99 -13.10 4.05
N SER A 124 -28.14 -11.95 4.71
CA SER A 124 -27.33 -11.60 5.89
C SER A 124 -27.68 -12.49 7.09
N GLN A 125 -26.65 -13.07 7.70
CA GLN A 125 -26.72 -13.78 8.96
C GLN A 125 -25.67 -13.23 9.95
N LYS A 126 -26.11 -12.73 11.10
CA LYS A 126 -25.19 -12.36 12.19
C LYS A 126 -24.69 -13.63 12.88
N THR A 127 -23.38 -13.76 13.09
CA THR A 127 -22.79 -14.97 13.70
C THR A 127 -22.89 -14.98 15.23
N GLY A 128 -22.91 -13.79 15.84
CA GLY A 128 -22.82 -13.61 17.29
C GLY A 128 -21.39 -13.49 17.80
N GLU A 129 -20.40 -13.62 16.93
CA GLU A 129 -18.98 -13.44 17.23
C GLU A 129 -18.53 -11.99 16.97
N SER A 130 -17.47 -11.58 17.66
CA SER A 130 -16.84 -10.27 17.52
C SER A 130 -15.34 -10.39 17.73
N SER A 131 -14.57 -9.45 17.16
CA SER A 131 -13.13 -9.33 17.38
C SER A 131 -12.72 -7.88 17.62
N SER A 132 -11.60 -7.69 18.30
CA SER A 132 -10.90 -6.41 18.41
C SER A 132 -9.57 -6.58 17.69
N ILE A 133 -9.32 -5.73 16.69
CA ILE A 133 -8.15 -5.83 15.81
C ILE A 133 -7.39 -4.52 15.89
N VAL A 134 -6.08 -4.61 16.08
CA VAL A 134 -5.17 -3.47 16.14
C VAL A 134 -4.28 -3.51 14.90
N TYR A 135 -4.36 -2.45 14.10
CA TYR A 135 -3.50 -2.20 12.94
C TYR A 135 -2.38 -1.23 13.33
N GLY A 136 -1.41 -1.04 12.43
CA GLY A 136 -0.37 -0.03 12.64
C GLY A 136 -0.93 1.40 12.71
N SER A 137 -2.03 1.67 12.00
CA SER A 137 -2.64 3.00 11.91
C SER A 137 -3.77 3.26 12.91
N GLY A 138 -4.35 2.24 13.53
CA GLY A 138 -5.56 2.40 14.33
C GLY A 138 -6.16 1.05 14.77
N GLU A 139 -7.35 1.09 15.35
CA GLU A 139 -8.01 -0.11 15.88
C GLU A 139 -9.50 -0.19 15.50
N VAL A 140 -10.04 -1.41 15.47
CA VAL A 140 -11.44 -1.67 15.16
C VAL A 140 -12.01 -2.77 16.04
N VAL A 141 -13.26 -2.58 16.46
CA VAL A 141 -14.10 -3.64 17.03
C VAL A 141 -15.14 -4.03 16.00
N ILE A 142 -15.10 -5.28 15.54
CA ILE A 142 -16.01 -5.80 14.52
C ILE A 142 -17.02 -6.79 15.11
N SER A 143 -18.23 -6.79 14.57
CA SER A 143 -19.18 -7.90 14.68
C SER A 143 -19.18 -8.69 13.38
N TYR A 144 -19.11 -10.02 13.47
CA TYR A 144 -19.08 -10.88 12.29
C TYR A 144 -20.48 -11.14 11.71
N TYR A 145 -20.54 -11.12 10.38
CA TYR A 145 -21.70 -11.48 9.57
C TYR A 145 -21.28 -12.47 8.49
N ILE A 146 -22.21 -13.31 8.08
CA ILE A 146 -22.14 -14.14 6.88
C ILE A 146 -23.10 -13.53 5.87
N ASP A 147 -22.63 -13.22 4.66
CA ASP A 147 -23.49 -12.75 3.57
C ASP A 147 -22.84 -13.02 2.19
N SER A 148 -23.53 -12.68 1.09
CA SER A 148 -22.99 -12.74 -0.25
C SER A 148 -22.09 -11.55 -0.56
N ILE A 149 -21.00 -11.78 -1.30
CA ILE A 149 -20.14 -10.74 -1.86
C ILE A 149 -20.18 -10.82 -3.39
N GLY A 150 -20.63 -9.76 -4.05
CA GLY A 150 -20.50 -9.62 -5.49
C GLY A 150 -19.12 -9.11 -5.87
N VAL A 151 -18.47 -9.82 -6.78
CA VAL A 151 -17.10 -9.60 -7.24
C VAL A 151 -17.17 -9.14 -8.71
N PRO A 152 -16.99 -7.84 -9.00
CA PRO A 152 -17.00 -7.33 -10.37
C PRO A 152 -16.06 -8.14 -11.29
N GLY A 153 -16.56 -8.52 -12.47
CA GLY A 153 -15.81 -9.32 -13.45
C GLY A 153 -15.78 -10.83 -13.17
N ALA A 154 -16.29 -11.30 -12.03
CA ALA A 154 -16.45 -12.73 -11.75
C ALA A 154 -17.62 -13.34 -12.53
N SER A 155 -17.58 -14.67 -12.73
CA SER A 155 -18.68 -15.43 -13.32
C SER A 155 -19.89 -15.60 -12.38
N GLN A 156 -19.68 -15.42 -11.07
CA GLN A 156 -20.68 -15.56 -10.03
C GLN A 156 -20.34 -14.68 -8.82
N ASN A 157 -21.35 -14.37 -8.00
CA ASN A 157 -21.12 -13.81 -6.67
C ASN A 157 -20.64 -14.93 -5.73
N LEU A 158 -19.87 -14.53 -4.72
CA LEU A 158 -19.58 -15.38 -3.58
C LEU A 158 -20.80 -15.42 -2.66
N THR A 159 -21.11 -16.59 -2.13
CA THR A 159 -22.17 -16.81 -1.13
C THR A 159 -21.57 -17.26 0.19
N ASP A 160 -22.28 -17.04 1.29
CA ASP A 160 -21.89 -17.52 2.62
C ASP A 160 -20.46 -17.10 3.05
N VAL A 161 -20.04 -15.87 2.71
CA VAL A 161 -18.73 -15.32 3.10
C VAL A 161 -18.84 -14.66 4.45
N GLN A 162 -17.95 -15.01 5.38
CA GLN A 162 -17.85 -14.36 6.68
C GLN A 162 -16.93 -13.12 6.61
N PHE A 163 -17.41 -11.99 7.13
CA PHE A 163 -16.65 -10.74 7.23
C PHE A 163 -17.11 -9.90 8.42
N GLY A 164 -16.29 -8.94 8.83
CA GLY A 164 -16.56 -7.99 9.90
C GLY A 164 -17.38 -6.79 9.43
N ARG A 165 -18.27 -6.32 10.29
CA ARG A 165 -18.81 -4.95 10.23
C ARG A 165 -18.34 -4.21 11.46
N ALA A 166 -17.69 -3.07 11.28
CA ALA A 166 -17.23 -2.31 12.42
C ALA A 166 -18.41 -1.81 13.28
N THR A 167 -18.16 -1.82 14.58
CA THR A 167 -19.07 -1.32 15.62
C THR A 167 -18.46 -0.15 16.39
N ALA A 168 -17.14 -0.05 16.35
CA ALA A 168 -16.33 1.11 16.70
C ALA A 168 -15.02 0.98 15.92
N SER A 169 -14.43 2.10 15.51
CA SER A 169 -13.04 2.16 15.06
C SER A 169 -12.44 3.47 15.50
N GLN A 170 -11.12 3.50 15.62
CA GLN A 170 -10.33 4.70 15.86
C GLN A 170 -9.21 4.76 14.82
N ASP A 171 -8.94 5.95 14.28
CA ASP A 171 -7.86 6.23 13.33
C ASP A 171 -7.91 5.39 12.03
N LEU A 172 -9.09 4.86 11.70
CA LEU A 172 -9.36 4.10 10.48
C LEU A 172 -10.48 4.76 9.69
N ASN A 173 -10.13 5.48 8.63
CA ASN A 173 -11.09 6.14 7.74
C ASN A 173 -11.56 5.25 6.57
N GLU A 174 -11.13 3.99 6.54
CA GLU A 174 -11.48 3.03 5.48
C GLU A 174 -11.73 1.62 6.03
N GLY A 175 -12.57 0.85 5.34
CA GLY A 175 -12.63 -0.60 5.56
C GLY A 175 -11.37 -1.29 5.01
N ILE A 176 -11.02 -2.44 5.56
CA ILE A 176 -9.85 -3.23 5.14
C ILE A 176 -10.27 -4.60 4.61
N LEU A 177 -9.71 -4.99 3.48
CA LEU A 177 -9.77 -6.32 2.90
C LEU A 177 -8.43 -6.99 3.19
N GLY A 178 -8.38 -7.71 4.31
CA GLY A 178 -7.26 -8.58 4.65
C GLY A 178 -7.05 -9.64 3.57
N LEU A 179 -5.85 -9.64 3.00
CA LEU A 179 -5.38 -10.56 1.96
C LEU A 179 -4.34 -11.53 2.49
N GLY A 180 -4.13 -11.56 3.80
CA GLY A 180 -3.35 -12.56 4.51
C GLY A 180 -3.98 -13.96 4.47
N PHE A 181 -3.64 -14.77 5.45
CA PHE A 181 -3.95 -16.19 5.48
C PHE A 181 -5.19 -16.47 6.31
N GLY A 182 -6.26 -16.91 5.67
CA GLY A 182 -7.51 -17.21 6.36
C GLY A 182 -7.50 -18.57 7.04
N LYS A 183 -8.41 -19.43 6.58
CA LYS A 183 -8.68 -20.74 7.17
C LYS A 183 -7.45 -21.64 7.17
N ASP A 184 -7.30 -22.40 8.24
CA ASP A 184 -6.19 -23.34 8.50
C ASP A 184 -4.85 -22.67 8.86
N TYR A 185 -4.79 -21.34 8.87
CA TYR A 185 -3.61 -20.56 9.27
C TYR A 185 -3.93 -19.58 10.41
N ASN A 186 -4.45 -18.39 10.09
CA ASN A 186 -4.65 -17.33 11.08
C ASN A 186 -6.11 -17.20 11.52
N LEU A 187 -7.06 -17.62 10.68
CA LEU A 187 -8.50 -17.55 10.97
C LEU A 187 -9.14 -18.94 11.10
N ASN A 188 -10.26 -19.01 11.82
CA ASN A 188 -11.09 -20.21 11.94
C ASN A 188 -12.20 -20.30 10.88
N TYR A 189 -12.21 -19.37 9.91
CA TYR A 189 -13.15 -19.30 8.80
C TYR A 189 -12.42 -18.93 7.49
N SER A 190 -13.05 -19.23 6.35
CA SER A 190 -12.53 -18.89 5.02
C SER A 190 -12.56 -17.37 4.81
N ASN A 191 -11.40 -16.75 4.59
CA ASN A 191 -11.35 -15.33 4.23
C ASN A 191 -11.74 -15.12 2.74
N PHE A 192 -11.60 -13.88 2.24
CA PHE A 192 -11.97 -13.57 0.86
C PHE A 192 -11.19 -14.38 -0.19
N VAL A 193 -9.88 -14.55 0.00
CA VAL A 193 -9.02 -15.32 -0.92
C VAL A 193 -9.38 -16.80 -0.89
N ASP A 194 -9.65 -17.34 0.31
CA ASP A 194 -10.17 -18.70 0.46
C ASP A 194 -11.51 -18.88 -0.28
N ALA A 195 -12.46 -17.97 -0.07
CA ALA A 195 -13.80 -18.04 -0.65
C ALA A 195 -13.78 -18.00 -2.18
N LEU A 196 -12.91 -17.17 -2.78
CA LEU A 196 -12.73 -17.11 -4.24
C LEU A 196 -12.35 -18.47 -4.82
N GLN A 197 -11.42 -19.17 -4.18
CA GLN A 197 -10.94 -20.47 -4.64
C GLN A 197 -11.91 -21.60 -4.29
N GLU A 198 -12.45 -21.63 -3.07
CA GLU A 198 -13.40 -22.65 -2.60
C GLU A 198 -14.69 -22.66 -3.44
N GLN A 199 -15.12 -21.49 -3.93
CA GLN A 199 -16.32 -21.34 -4.76
C GLN A 199 -16.05 -21.34 -6.27
N GLY A 200 -14.81 -21.61 -6.69
CA GLY A 200 -14.44 -21.79 -8.09
C GLY A 200 -14.41 -20.50 -8.93
N VAL A 201 -14.34 -19.33 -8.29
CA VAL A 201 -14.10 -18.05 -8.98
C VAL A 201 -12.65 -17.97 -9.47
N THR A 202 -11.70 -18.45 -8.66
CA THR A 202 -10.29 -18.56 -9.03
C THR A 202 -9.81 -20.01 -9.01
N ASN A 203 -8.80 -20.32 -9.83
CA ASN A 203 -8.20 -21.65 -9.91
C ASN A 203 -7.27 -21.97 -8.71
N THR A 204 -6.85 -20.95 -7.98
CA THR A 204 -5.82 -21.01 -6.93
C THR A 204 -6.06 -19.91 -5.88
N LYS A 205 -5.52 -20.09 -4.67
CA LYS A 205 -5.41 -19.05 -3.63
C LYS A 205 -4.18 -18.18 -3.88
N ALA A 206 -4.06 -17.65 -5.09
CA ALA A 206 -2.97 -16.75 -5.45
C ALA A 206 -3.54 -15.43 -5.96
N PHE A 207 -2.79 -14.35 -5.85
CA PHE A 207 -3.11 -13.08 -6.47
C PHE A 207 -1.85 -12.32 -6.83
N SER A 208 -1.91 -11.47 -7.85
CA SER A 208 -0.82 -10.58 -8.21
C SER A 208 -1.16 -9.13 -7.94
N VAL A 209 -0.16 -8.36 -7.51
CA VAL A 209 -0.27 -6.94 -7.22
C VAL A 209 0.76 -6.19 -8.04
N ALA A 210 0.29 -5.11 -8.66
CA ALA A 210 1.11 -4.11 -9.31
C ALA A 210 0.53 -2.74 -8.97
N LEU A 211 1.08 -2.04 -7.97
CA LEU A 211 0.53 -0.74 -7.52
C LEU A 211 0.76 0.38 -8.54
N GLY A 212 1.78 0.21 -9.38
CA GLY A 212 2.28 1.24 -10.30
C GLY A 212 3.16 2.27 -9.57
N ASN A 213 3.97 2.98 -10.32
CA ASN A 213 4.86 4.03 -9.82
C ASN A 213 4.31 5.45 -10.10
N SER A 214 5.05 6.49 -9.70
CA SER A 214 4.66 7.91 -9.90
C SER A 214 4.34 8.25 -11.37
N ASP A 215 4.97 7.58 -12.33
CA ASP A 215 4.82 7.81 -13.77
C ASP A 215 3.63 7.08 -14.41
N THR A 216 2.95 6.17 -13.71
CA THR A 216 1.90 5.33 -14.29
C THR A 216 0.54 5.58 -13.65
N ALA A 217 -0.45 5.92 -14.49
CA ALA A 217 -1.84 6.03 -14.07
C ALA A 217 -2.43 4.63 -13.83
N GLY A 218 -2.36 4.17 -12.58
CA GLY A 218 -3.15 3.06 -12.06
C GLY A 218 -2.41 1.73 -11.93
N GLY A 219 -2.64 1.10 -10.79
CA GLY A 219 -2.23 -0.28 -10.51
C GLY A 219 -3.33 -1.30 -10.85
N SER A 220 -3.04 -2.56 -10.58
CA SER A 220 -3.99 -3.66 -10.68
C SER A 220 -3.72 -4.71 -9.63
N ILE A 221 -4.78 -5.33 -9.13
CA ILE A 221 -4.73 -6.59 -8.38
C ILE A 221 -5.52 -7.64 -9.16
N ILE A 222 -4.94 -8.83 -9.31
CA ILE A 222 -5.55 -9.93 -10.05
C ILE A 222 -5.58 -11.15 -9.15
N PHE A 223 -6.78 -11.54 -8.69
CA PHE A 223 -6.95 -12.78 -7.94
C PHE A 223 -7.00 -13.95 -8.91
N GLY A 224 -6.20 -14.98 -8.66
CA GLY A 224 -6.05 -16.18 -9.47
C GLY A 224 -5.23 -16.00 -10.74
N GLY A 225 -4.59 -14.84 -10.96
CA GLY A 225 -3.96 -14.52 -12.24
C GLY A 225 -2.74 -13.59 -12.15
N VAL A 226 -2.09 -13.43 -13.31
CA VAL A 226 -0.95 -12.53 -13.54
C VAL A 226 -1.21 -11.63 -14.74
N ASP A 227 -0.54 -10.48 -14.84
CA ASP A 227 -0.47 -9.66 -16.05
C ASP A 227 0.97 -9.63 -16.56
N THR A 228 1.24 -10.42 -17.60
CA THR A 228 2.58 -10.55 -18.20
C THR A 228 3.10 -9.26 -18.85
N LYS A 229 2.28 -8.22 -19.00
CA LYS A 229 2.71 -6.88 -19.46
C LYS A 229 2.88 -5.86 -18.33
N LYS A 230 2.99 -6.33 -17.09
CA LYS A 230 3.29 -5.52 -15.89
C LYS A 230 4.66 -5.80 -15.27
N PHE A 231 5.46 -6.67 -15.89
CA PHE A 231 6.82 -6.94 -15.46
C PHE A 231 7.70 -7.36 -16.65
N SER A 232 9.01 -7.38 -16.41
CA SER A 232 10.01 -7.88 -17.35
C SER A 232 10.75 -9.07 -16.75
N GLY A 233 11.21 -9.99 -17.60
CA GLY A 233 11.96 -11.17 -17.16
C GLY A 233 11.10 -12.22 -16.43
N SER A 234 11.76 -13.21 -15.82
CA SER A 234 11.08 -14.27 -15.07
C SER A 234 10.77 -13.83 -13.64
N LEU A 235 9.75 -14.42 -13.03
CA LEU A 235 9.49 -14.27 -11.60
C LEU A 235 10.54 -15.05 -10.80
N ALA A 236 11.20 -14.39 -9.85
CA ALA A 236 11.95 -15.08 -8.82
C ALA A 236 10.98 -15.63 -7.78
N LEU A 237 11.01 -16.93 -7.54
CA LEU A 237 10.13 -17.59 -6.57
C LEU A 237 10.85 -17.68 -5.23
N LEU A 238 10.25 -17.04 -4.23
CA LEU A 238 10.77 -16.95 -2.88
C LEU A 238 9.81 -17.71 -1.96
N ASP A 239 10.34 -18.69 -1.21
CA ASP A 239 9.52 -19.44 -0.27
C ASP A 239 9.06 -18.54 0.88
N ILE A 240 7.76 -18.61 1.17
CA ILE A 240 7.18 -17.94 2.33
C ILE A 240 7.65 -18.68 3.58
N GLN A 241 8.29 -17.96 4.49
CA GLN A 241 8.83 -18.51 5.71
C GLN A 241 7.72 -18.87 6.69
N SER A 242 7.89 -20.00 7.38
CA SER A 242 7.01 -20.36 8.49
C SER A 242 7.14 -19.34 9.62
N PRO A 243 6.04 -19.03 10.33
CA PRO A 243 6.10 -18.13 11.47
C PRO A 243 7.02 -18.69 12.55
N SER A 244 7.63 -17.78 13.32
CA SER A 244 8.47 -18.13 14.46
C SER A 244 7.83 -17.63 15.75
N ASN A 245 8.21 -18.19 16.90
CA ASN A 245 7.84 -17.67 18.23
C ASN A 245 6.34 -17.51 18.52
N GLY A 246 5.48 -18.34 17.92
CA GLY A 246 4.03 -18.29 18.13
C GLY A 246 3.32 -17.17 17.38
N ASP A 247 4.00 -16.57 16.40
CA ASP A 247 3.46 -15.55 15.53
C ASP A 247 2.54 -16.13 14.44
N ILE A 248 1.82 -15.26 13.74
CA ILE A 248 0.89 -15.64 12.65
C ILE A 248 1.62 -15.82 11.31
N GLN A 249 1.02 -16.57 10.39
CA GLN A 249 1.56 -16.72 9.03
C GLN A 249 1.49 -15.38 8.29
N ARG A 250 2.60 -14.95 7.69
CA ARG A 250 2.68 -13.73 6.88
C ARG A 250 3.41 -13.99 5.56
N TYR A 251 3.33 -13.03 4.64
CA TYR A 251 4.13 -12.99 3.41
C TYR A 251 5.57 -12.59 3.69
N SER A 252 6.24 -13.36 4.55
CA SER A 252 7.64 -13.15 4.94
C SER A 252 8.56 -13.95 4.03
N VAL A 253 9.51 -13.29 3.36
CA VAL A 253 10.53 -13.92 2.51
C VAL A 253 11.93 -13.46 2.91
N ALA A 254 12.96 -14.21 2.54
CA ALA A 254 14.34 -13.82 2.83
C ALA A 254 14.80 -12.69 1.88
N MET A 255 15.36 -11.62 2.43
CA MET A 255 16.03 -10.56 1.67
C MET A 255 17.52 -10.53 2.00
N SER A 256 18.36 -10.44 0.97
CA SER A 256 19.81 -10.47 1.10
C SER A 256 20.38 -9.13 1.57
N GLY A 257 19.75 -8.02 1.19
CA GLY A 257 20.17 -6.68 1.62
C GLY A 257 19.54 -5.57 0.78
N VAL A 258 19.83 -4.33 1.19
CA VAL A 258 19.48 -3.12 0.46
C VAL A 258 20.77 -2.40 0.11
N SER A 259 20.88 -1.82 -1.09
CA SER A 259 22.03 -0.99 -1.46
C SER A 259 21.57 0.34 -2.02
N PHE A 260 22.29 1.41 -1.73
CA PHE A 260 22.14 2.67 -2.44
C PHE A 260 23.17 2.75 -3.55
N LYS A 261 22.74 3.14 -4.75
CA LYS A 261 23.59 3.30 -5.92
C LYS A 261 23.38 4.65 -6.55
N ASN A 262 24.47 5.36 -6.73
CA ASN A 262 24.50 6.68 -7.37
C ASN A 262 25.71 6.78 -8.32
N SER A 263 25.96 7.98 -8.84
CA SER A 263 27.08 8.25 -9.75
C SER A 263 28.46 8.04 -9.11
N SER A 264 28.56 8.07 -7.78
CA SER A 264 29.81 7.93 -7.02
C SER A 264 30.14 6.47 -6.68
N GLY A 265 29.15 5.57 -6.71
CA GLY A 265 29.36 4.16 -6.41
C GLY A 265 28.10 3.48 -5.87
N SER A 266 28.30 2.37 -5.17
CA SER A 266 27.24 1.65 -4.47
C SER A 266 27.67 1.36 -3.03
N THR A 267 26.78 1.65 -2.09
CA THR A 267 26.91 1.32 -0.67
C THR A 267 25.86 0.28 -0.31
N THR A 268 26.26 -0.84 0.28
CA THR A 268 25.34 -1.89 0.72
C THR A 268 25.05 -1.77 2.20
N TYR A 269 23.77 -1.72 2.53
CA TYR A 269 23.21 -1.81 3.88
C TYR A 269 22.73 -3.24 4.09
N SER A 270 23.58 -4.06 4.71
CA SER A 270 23.26 -5.44 5.06
C SER A 270 23.15 -5.59 6.57
N GLY A 271 22.13 -6.32 7.02
CA GLY A 271 22.00 -6.78 8.40
C GLY A 271 21.58 -8.25 8.40
N SER A 272 22.11 -9.05 9.34
CA SER A 272 21.74 -10.46 9.48
C SER A 272 20.23 -10.65 9.69
N SER A 273 19.54 -9.64 10.23
CA SER A 273 18.08 -9.61 10.42
C SER A 273 17.25 -9.49 9.13
N LEU A 274 17.83 -9.02 8.01
CA LEU A 274 17.08 -8.98 6.74
C LEU A 274 16.90 -10.38 6.16
N SER A 275 17.87 -11.27 6.43
CA SER A 275 17.80 -12.68 6.02
C SER A 275 16.83 -13.51 6.86
N THR A 276 16.41 -13.00 8.03
CA THR A 276 15.46 -13.70 8.93
C THR A 276 14.00 -13.42 8.60
N GLY A 277 13.73 -12.67 7.53
CA GLY A 277 12.39 -12.48 6.97
C GLY A 277 12.00 -11.01 6.85
N VAL A 278 11.50 -10.64 5.66
CA VAL A 278 10.88 -9.36 5.37
C VAL A 278 9.45 -9.58 4.88
N VAL A 279 8.49 -8.87 5.48
CA VAL A 279 7.07 -8.95 5.13
C VAL A 279 6.76 -8.01 3.98
N LEU A 280 6.04 -8.48 2.96
CA LEU A 280 5.51 -7.62 1.90
C LEU A 280 4.08 -7.19 2.25
N ASP A 281 3.87 -5.88 2.39
CA ASP A 281 2.65 -5.33 2.99
C ASP A 281 2.06 -4.16 2.17
N THR A 282 0.94 -4.38 1.48
CA THR A 282 0.20 -3.32 0.76
C THR A 282 -0.61 -2.40 1.69
N GLY A 283 -0.74 -2.76 2.97
CA GLY A 283 -1.41 -1.95 3.99
C GLY A 283 -0.49 -0.88 4.60
N SER A 284 0.82 -0.92 4.32
CA SER A 284 1.80 0.05 4.81
C SER A 284 2.33 0.94 3.69
N SER A 285 2.27 2.26 3.88
CA SER A 285 2.82 3.23 2.93
C SER A 285 4.35 3.25 2.93
N LEU A 286 4.96 3.17 4.11
CA LEU A 286 6.41 3.20 4.29
C LEU A 286 6.97 1.77 4.40
N CYS A 287 8.24 1.62 4.04
CA CYS A 287 9.02 0.47 4.50
C CYS A 287 9.39 0.65 5.97
N GLU A 288 9.47 -0.45 6.71
CA GLU A 288 10.02 -0.46 8.07
C GLU A 288 11.21 -1.42 8.07
N LEU A 289 12.42 -0.91 8.29
CA LEU A 289 13.65 -1.71 8.27
C LEU A 289 14.35 -1.67 9.64
N PRO A 290 15.24 -2.62 9.96
CA PRO A 290 16.00 -2.59 11.21
C PRO A 290 16.69 -1.23 11.39
N SER A 291 16.65 -0.67 12.59
CA SER A 291 17.22 0.66 12.89
C SER A 291 18.64 0.84 12.37
N THR A 292 19.50 -0.18 12.50
CA THR A 292 20.88 -0.14 11.99
C THR A 292 20.99 0.03 10.48
N VAL A 293 20.00 -0.45 9.71
CA VAL A 293 19.92 -0.27 8.25
C VAL A 293 19.43 1.14 7.95
N VAL A 294 18.37 1.59 8.64
CA VAL A 294 17.77 2.91 8.42
C VAL A 294 18.72 4.03 8.81
N ASP A 295 19.42 3.90 9.95
CA ASP A 295 20.43 4.88 10.39
C ASP A 295 21.56 5.04 9.37
N ALA A 296 22.00 3.93 8.76
CA ALA A 296 23.03 3.95 7.72
C ALA A 296 22.51 4.61 6.43
N MET A 297 21.26 4.33 6.03
CA MET A 297 20.60 5.00 4.91
C MET A 297 20.45 6.50 5.17
N ALA A 298 19.99 6.88 6.37
CA ALA A 298 19.80 8.25 6.79
C ALA A 298 21.12 9.02 6.78
N GLN A 299 22.19 8.41 7.28
CA GLN A 299 23.53 9.02 7.25
C GLN A 299 24.01 9.29 5.81
N ASP A 300 23.83 8.34 4.90
CA ASP A 300 24.27 8.47 3.50
C ASP A 300 23.43 9.47 2.70
N LEU A 301 22.12 9.55 2.99
CA LEU A 301 21.17 10.43 2.30
C LEU A 301 21.00 11.79 2.98
N GLY A 302 21.72 12.05 4.08
CA GLY A 302 21.62 13.29 4.83
C GLY A 302 20.26 13.49 5.51
N ALA A 303 19.56 12.41 5.84
CA ALA A 303 18.25 12.45 6.47
C ALA A 303 18.33 12.72 7.97
N GLN A 304 17.30 13.35 8.53
CA GLN A 304 17.15 13.61 9.95
C GLN A 304 15.80 13.11 10.43
N GLU A 305 15.82 12.27 11.46
CA GLU A 305 14.61 11.81 12.13
C GLU A 305 13.94 12.97 12.87
N ASP A 306 12.63 13.11 12.71
CA ASP A 306 11.80 14.06 13.45
C ASP A 306 11.15 13.42 14.68
N GLU A 307 10.34 14.19 15.42
CA GLU A 307 9.68 13.72 16.64
C GLU A 307 8.64 12.61 16.39
N SER A 308 8.25 12.40 15.13
CA SER A 308 7.33 11.36 14.69
C SER A 308 8.04 10.14 14.09
N GLY A 309 9.36 10.03 14.21
CA GLY A 309 10.14 8.92 13.67
C GLY A 309 10.27 8.93 12.13
N LEU A 310 9.83 9.99 11.47
CA LEU A 310 9.98 10.17 10.03
C LEU A 310 11.34 10.78 9.70
N PHE A 311 11.95 10.32 8.61
CA PHE A 311 13.26 10.77 8.18
C PHE A 311 13.15 11.87 7.12
N LEU A 312 13.28 13.12 7.55
CA LEU A 312 13.25 14.31 6.69
C LEU A 312 14.53 14.41 5.85
N VAL A 313 14.39 14.72 4.56
CA VAL A 313 15.50 14.93 3.60
C VAL A 313 15.32 16.19 2.78
N ASP A 314 16.41 16.69 2.20
CA ASP A 314 16.32 17.67 1.12
C ASP A 314 15.65 17.03 -0.10
N CYS A 315 14.64 17.70 -0.67
CA CYS A 315 13.89 17.16 -1.81
C CYS A 315 14.76 16.87 -3.05
N SER A 316 15.95 17.48 -3.17
CA SER A 316 16.91 17.17 -4.24
C SER A 316 17.43 15.73 -4.18
N VAL A 317 17.39 15.08 -3.00
CA VAL A 317 17.78 13.67 -2.80
C VAL A 317 16.99 12.72 -3.71
N ALA A 318 15.74 13.07 -4.05
CA ALA A 318 14.90 12.29 -4.97
C ALA A 318 15.57 12.02 -6.34
N SER A 319 16.53 12.83 -6.76
CA SER A 319 17.24 12.69 -8.04
C SER A 319 18.64 12.05 -7.92
N GLU A 320 19.06 11.62 -6.73
CA GLU A 320 20.46 11.27 -6.47
C GLU A 320 20.83 9.82 -6.83
N GLY A 321 19.85 8.93 -6.99
CA GLY A 321 20.15 7.55 -7.34
C GLY A 321 18.98 6.59 -7.16
N THR A 322 19.34 5.34 -6.86
CA THR A 322 18.42 4.20 -6.82
C THR A 322 18.76 3.32 -5.63
N LEU A 323 17.74 2.86 -4.92
CA LEU A 323 17.85 1.79 -3.93
C LEU A 323 17.67 0.43 -4.64
N GLU A 324 18.57 -0.50 -4.38
CA GLU A 324 18.59 -1.86 -4.92
C GLU A 324 18.26 -2.84 -3.79
N PHE A 325 17.05 -3.42 -3.80
CA PHE A 325 16.59 -4.43 -2.83
C PHE A 325 16.84 -5.82 -3.40
N ALA A 326 17.77 -6.56 -2.79
CA ALA A 326 18.25 -7.83 -3.33
C ALA A 326 17.57 -9.02 -2.64
N PHE A 327 16.96 -9.89 -3.45
CA PHE A 327 16.39 -11.18 -3.07
C PHE A 327 17.13 -12.30 -3.82
N ASP A 328 16.83 -13.56 -3.49
CA ASP A 328 17.35 -14.66 -4.30
C ASP A 328 16.76 -14.60 -5.72
N GLY A 329 17.62 -14.63 -6.74
CA GLY A 329 17.21 -14.58 -8.15
C GLY A 329 16.74 -13.23 -8.71
N VAL A 330 16.51 -12.19 -7.89
CA VAL A 330 16.07 -10.86 -8.37
C VAL A 330 16.58 -9.70 -7.52
N THR A 331 16.81 -8.56 -8.17
CA THR A 331 17.02 -7.27 -7.49
C THR A 331 15.99 -6.28 -7.99
N ILE A 332 15.23 -5.69 -7.07
CA ILE A 332 14.24 -4.66 -7.36
C ILE A 332 14.90 -3.30 -7.19
N ASN A 333 14.89 -2.53 -8.27
CA ASN A 333 15.42 -1.17 -8.33
C ASN A 333 14.28 -0.21 -8.02
N VAL A 334 14.50 0.65 -7.03
CA VAL A 334 13.57 1.69 -6.58
C VAL A 334 14.27 3.04 -6.71
N PRO A 335 13.97 3.84 -7.75
CA PRO A 335 14.51 5.20 -7.86
C PRO A 335 14.17 6.01 -6.61
N LEU A 336 15.09 6.88 -6.16
CA LEU A 336 14.79 7.75 -5.01
C LEU A 336 13.59 8.67 -5.28
N SER A 337 13.25 8.96 -6.54
CA SER A 337 12.04 9.70 -6.91
C SER A 337 10.74 8.98 -6.58
N ASP A 338 10.77 7.64 -6.46
CA ASP A 338 9.63 6.84 -6.02
C ASP A 338 9.73 6.45 -4.54
N PHE A 339 10.89 6.68 -3.89
CA PHE A 339 11.12 6.37 -2.48
C PHE A 339 11.10 7.59 -1.58
N VAL A 340 11.24 8.81 -2.12
CA VAL A 340 11.10 10.07 -1.37
C VAL A 340 9.67 10.56 -1.55
N LEU A 341 8.93 10.65 -0.45
CA LEU A 341 7.58 11.20 -0.42
C LEU A 341 7.66 12.71 -0.25
N GLN A 342 6.82 13.45 -0.98
CA GLN A 342 6.85 14.91 -1.00
C GLN A 342 5.49 15.50 -0.64
N ASP A 343 5.45 16.31 0.42
CA ASP A 343 4.32 17.17 0.78
C ASP A 343 4.74 18.64 0.75
N GLY A 344 4.35 19.33 -0.32
CA GLY A 344 4.75 20.72 -0.55
C GLY A 344 6.28 20.85 -0.66
N ASN A 345 6.90 21.47 0.34
CA ASN A 345 8.36 21.65 0.43
C ASN A 345 9.03 20.66 1.39
N TYR A 346 8.26 19.76 2.01
CA TYR A 346 8.75 18.75 2.92
C TYR A 346 8.93 17.44 2.17
N CYS A 347 10.08 16.79 2.36
CA CYS A 347 10.38 15.50 1.77
C CYS A 347 10.79 14.51 2.86
N VAL A 348 10.23 13.31 2.78
CA VAL A 348 10.42 12.24 3.75
C VAL A 348 10.94 11.00 3.02
N LEU A 349 11.89 10.29 3.60
CA LEU A 349 12.25 8.97 3.09
C LEU A 349 11.07 7.99 3.29
N GLY A 350 10.82 7.17 2.28
CA GLY A 350 9.84 6.08 2.26
C GLY A 350 10.19 4.90 3.18
N VAL A 351 10.96 5.16 4.23
CA VAL A 351 11.39 4.19 5.22
C VAL A 351 11.40 4.83 6.61
N MET A 352 11.10 4.02 7.60
CA MET A 352 11.32 4.33 9.00
C MET A 352 11.99 3.16 9.74
N ALA A 353 12.53 3.44 10.91
CA ALA A 353 13.14 2.43 11.76
C ALA A 353 12.04 1.55 12.38
N MET A 354 12.22 0.23 12.28
CA MET A 354 11.35 -0.74 12.94
C MET A 354 11.76 -0.88 14.41
N ASP A 355 10.79 -0.81 15.31
CA ASP A 355 10.98 -1.06 16.73
C ASP A 355 11.27 -2.54 17.03
N SER A 356 12.10 -2.79 18.04
CA SER A 356 12.31 -4.14 18.53
C SER A 356 11.05 -4.70 19.20
N GLY A 357 10.69 -5.95 18.89
CA GLY A 357 9.66 -6.70 19.62
C GLY A 357 8.29 -6.77 18.96
N THR A 358 8.13 -6.28 17.72
CA THR A 358 6.88 -6.32 16.94
C THR A 358 6.54 -7.70 16.36
N GLY A 359 7.41 -8.70 16.55
CA GLY A 359 7.32 -10.04 15.93
C GLY A 359 7.82 -10.08 14.48
N ILE A 360 7.97 -8.92 13.84
CA ILE A 360 8.46 -8.76 12.46
C ILE A 360 9.87 -8.14 12.51
N ASN A 361 10.76 -8.54 11.59
CA ASN A 361 12.13 -7.99 11.52
C ASN A 361 12.26 -6.83 10.54
N ALA A 362 11.47 -6.86 9.47
CA ALA A 362 11.43 -5.88 8.41
C ALA A 362 10.10 -6.00 7.65
N LEU A 363 9.65 -4.89 7.07
CA LEU A 363 8.44 -4.79 6.28
C LEU A 363 8.70 -3.89 5.06
N LEU A 364 8.26 -4.33 3.89
CA LEU A 364 8.31 -3.58 2.64
C LEU A 364 6.90 -3.14 2.27
N GLY A 365 6.65 -1.85 2.47
CA GLY A 365 5.41 -1.18 2.11
C GLY A 365 5.41 -0.66 0.68
N ASP A 366 4.50 0.26 0.41
CA ASP A 366 4.24 0.84 -0.90
C ASP A 366 5.45 1.56 -1.51
N SER A 367 6.27 2.18 -0.66
CA SER A 367 7.54 2.79 -1.07
C SER A 367 8.45 1.81 -1.84
N PHE A 368 8.36 0.51 -1.55
CA PHE A 368 8.98 -0.57 -2.32
C PHE A 368 8.02 -1.16 -3.37
N LEU A 369 6.79 -1.51 -2.96
CA LEU A 369 5.84 -2.29 -3.77
C LEU A 369 5.39 -1.57 -5.06
N ARG A 370 5.46 -0.24 -5.11
CA ARG A 370 5.22 0.54 -6.35
C ARG A 370 6.18 0.20 -7.49
N ASN A 371 7.38 -0.31 -7.17
CA ASN A 371 8.41 -0.71 -8.13
C ASN A 371 8.54 -2.24 -8.28
N ALA A 372 7.73 -3.03 -7.57
CA ALA A 372 7.71 -4.48 -7.66
C ALA A 372 6.43 -4.99 -8.34
N TYR A 373 6.56 -6.05 -9.12
CA TYR A 373 5.46 -6.91 -9.48
C TYR A 373 5.52 -8.15 -8.58
N ALA A 374 4.49 -8.33 -7.74
CA ALA A 374 4.47 -9.39 -6.74
C ALA A 374 3.29 -10.34 -6.99
N VAL A 375 3.55 -11.65 -6.97
CA VAL A 375 2.54 -12.71 -6.98
C VAL A 375 2.57 -13.38 -5.61
N PHE A 376 1.49 -13.27 -4.86
CA PHE A 376 1.27 -13.90 -3.57
C PHE A 376 0.57 -15.24 -3.82
N ASP A 377 1.27 -16.37 -3.68
CA ASP A 377 0.73 -17.71 -3.94
C ASP A 377 0.61 -18.51 -2.64
N GLN A 378 -0.56 -18.43 -1.99
CA GLN A 378 -0.84 -19.19 -0.76
C GLN A 378 -1.01 -20.69 -1.02
N THR A 379 -1.28 -21.11 -2.27
CA THR A 379 -1.42 -22.53 -2.59
C THR A 379 -0.07 -23.23 -2.58
N ASN A 380 0.97 -22.52 -3.03
CA ASN A 380 2.34 -23.03 -3.07
C ASN A 380 3.24 -22.49 -1.96
N MET A 381 2.72 -21.60 -1.10
CA MET A 381 3.47 -20.89 -0.05
C MET A 381 4.70 -20.15 -0.61
N GLN A 382 4.50 -19.39 -1.69
CA GLN A 382 5.56 -18.68 -2.40
C GLN A 382 5.17 -17.25 -2.75
N ILE A 383 6.17 -16.37 -2.84
CA ILE A 383 6.08 -15.07 -3.50
C ILE A 383 6.84 -15.14 -4.81
N GLY A 384 6.18 -14.80 -5.92
CA GLY A 384 6.84 -14.53 -7.21
C GLY A 384 7.15 -13.04 -7.33
N LEU A 385 8.42 -12.68 -7.49
CA LEU A 385 8.85 -11.27 -7.52
C LEU A 385 9.59 -10.94 -8.82
N ALA A 386 9.25 -9.80 -9.43
CA ALA A 386 9.95 -9.23 -10.57
C ALA A 386 9.92 -7.70 -10.52
N GLN A 387 10.81 -7.05 -11.27
CA GLN A 387 10.77 -5.59 -11.44
C GLN A 387 9.45 -5.20 -12.13
N TYR A 388 8.72 -4.25 -11.53
CA TYR A 388 7.54 -3.69 -12.17
C TYR A 388 7.95 -2.94 -13.45
N THR A 389 7.24 -3.21 -14.54
CA THR A 389 7.41 -2.48 -15.82
C THR A 389 6.12 -2.60 -16.59
N SER A 390 5.52 -1.48 -17.00
CA SER A 390 4.26 -1.51 -17.74
C SER A 390 4.47 -1.29 -19.23
N CYS A 391 4.10 -2.28 -20.05
CA CYS A 391 4.15 -2.21 -21.51
C CYS A 391 2.81 -2.60 -22.17
N GLY A 392 1.73 -2.65 -21.38
CA GLY A 392 0.38 -2.96 -21.82
C GLY A 392 -0.39 -3.72 -20.74
N THR A 393 -1.27 -4.60 -21.19
CA THR A 393 -1.97 -5.59 -20.36
C THR A 393 -2.10 -6.91 -21.14
N ASN A 394 -1.78 -8.02 -20.49
CA ASN A 394 -2.01 -9.39 -20.92
C ASN A 394 -2.21 -10.27 -19.68
N GLU A 395 -3.45 -10.31 -19.22
CA GLU A 395 -3.87 -11.04 -18.01
C GLU A 395 -4.08 -12.53 -18.32
N GLN A 396 -3.56 -13.39 -17.45
CA GLN A 396 -3.59 -14.85 -17.61
C GLN A 396 -3.88 -15.53 -16.28
N ALA A 397 -4.66 -16.61 -16.31
CA ALA A 397 -4.95 -17.42 -15.15
C ALA A 397 -3.72 -18.20 -14.68
N ILE A 398 -3.46 -18.19 -13.38
CA ILE A 398 -2.50 -19.12 -12.77
C ILE A 398 -3.15 -20.52 -12.77
N PRO A 399 -2.48 -21.55 -13.30
CA PRO A 399 -3.04 -22.90 -13.29
C PRO A 399 -3.09 -23.45 -11.85
N SER A 400 -4.06 -24.32 -11.58
CA SER A 400 -4.06 -25.08 -10.33
C SER A 400 -2.85 -26.02 -10.25
N GLY A 401 -2.36 -26.26 -9.04
CA GLY A 401 -1.28 -27.22 -8.76
C GLY A 401 0.07 -26.55 -8.46
N THR A 402 1.11 -27.38 -8.39
CA THR A 402 2.42 -26.99 -7.83
C THR A 402 3.29 -26.15 -8.75
N ALA A 403 2.89 -25.94 -10.00
CA ALA A 403 3.61 -25.08 -10.90
C ALA A 403 3.40 -23.59 -10.55
N GLY A 404 2.27 -23.23 -9.93
CA GLY A 404 1.96 -21.86 -9.53
C GLY A 404 2.24 -20.85 -10.64
N ALA A 405 2.90 -19.75 -10.28
CA ALA A 405 3.31 -18.72 -11.22
C ALA A 405 4.66 -18.96 -11.93
N SER A 406 5.31 -20.11 -11.70
CA SER A 406 6.69 -20.36 -12.17
C SER A 406 6.88 -20.30 -13.70
N SER A 407 5.84 -20.58 -14.47
CA SER A 407 5.89 -20.62 -15.93
C SER A 407 5.76 -19.26 -16.60
N PHE A 408 5.42 -18.21 -15.86
CA PHE A 408 5.20 -16.88 -16.45
C PHE A 408 6.50 -16.12 -16.62
N THR A 409 6.61 -15.42 -17.75
CA THR A 409 7.71 -14.50 -18.06
C THR A 409 7.09 -13.20 -18.55
N GLY A 410 7.61 -12.09 -18.03
CA GLY A 410 7.19 -10.74 -18.38
C GLY A 410 7.53 -10.43 -19.83
N GLU A 411 6.56 -9.88 -20.55
CA GLU A 411 6.67 -9.46 -21.95
C GLU A 411 7.34 -8.09 -22.11
N CYS A 412 7.50 -7.35 -21.02
CA CYS A 412 8.13 -6.03 -21.09
C CYS A 412 9.63 -6.14 -21.29
N SER A 413 10.18 -5.19 -22.06
CA SER A 413 11.62 -5.07 -22.21
C SER A 413 12.23 -4.67 -20.88
N ALA A 414 13.34 -5.32 -20.50
CA ALA A 414 14.12 -4.89 -19.35
C ALA A 414 14.56 -3.43 -19.57
N THR A 415 14.25 -2.55 -18.63
CA THR A 415 14.73 -1.17 -18.68
C THR A 415 16.24 -1.19 -18.53
N SER A 416 16.97 -1.04 -19.63
CA SER A 416 18.40 -0.79 -19.60
C SER A 416 18.62 0.60 -19.05
N THR A 417 19.13 0.72 -17.83
CA THR A 417 19.58 2.00 -17.24
C THR A 417 20.77 2.51 -18.04
N SER A 418 20.50 3.15 -19.19
CA SER A 418 21.52 3.76 -20.03
C SER A 418 22.04 5.00 -19.33
N THR A 419 23.23 4.90 -18.75
CA THR A 419 24.01 6.04 -18.28
C THR A 419 24.31 6.93 -19.48
N SER A 420 23.57 8.03 -19.63
CA SER A 420 23.84 9.04 -20.65
C SER A 420 25.07 9.84 -20.23
N SER A 421 26.26 9.36 -20.59
CA SER A 421 27.48 10.15 -20.54
C SER A 421 27.41 11.26 -21.59
N SER A 422 26.97 12.45 -21.20
CA SER A 422 27.05 13.63 -22.07
C SER A 422 28.50 14.12 -22.14
N SER A 423 29.17 13.79 -23.24
CA SER A 423 30.49 14.30 -23.59
C SER A 423 30.42 15.76 -24.07
N GLY A 424 30.96 16.67 -23.25
CA GLY A 424 31.79 17.82 -23.64
C GLY A 424 31.23 18.97 -24.47
N SER A 425 31.31 20.19 -23.93
CA SER A 425 31.84 21.37 -24.64
C SER A 425 32.27 22.46 -23.65
N SER A 426 33.58 22.69 -23.58
CA SER A 426 34.25 23.73 -22.81
C SER A 426 34.05 25.11 -23.41
N LYS A 427 33.81 26.13 -22.58
CA LYS A 427 34.16 27.53 -22.88
C LYS A 427 34.78 28.20 -21.66
N SER A 428 35.98 28.69 -21.89
CA SER A 428 36.84 29.52 -21.06
C SER A 428 36.23 30.89 -20.72
N GLY A 429 36.43 31.35 -19.49
CA GLY A 429 36.23 32.75 -19.07
C GLY A 429 37.02 33.02 -17.79
N ALA A 430 37.90 34.03 -17.83
CA ALA A 430 38.99 34.24 -16.88
C ALA A 430 38.61 35.09 -15.64
N SER A 431 39.28 34.74 -14.52
CA SER A 431 39.93 35.57 -13.49
C SER A 431 39.30 36.89 -13.03
N GLY A 432 39.08 36.99 -11.71
CA GLY A 432 38.95 38.25 -10.96
C GLY A 432 39.02 38.03 -9.45
N SER A 433 40.22 38.08 -8.88
CA SER A 433 40.48 38.06 -7.43
C SER A 433 40.27 39.43 -6.82
N LEU A 434 39.51 39.55 -5.72
CA LEU A 434 39.65 40.63 -4.74
C LEU A 434 39.20 40.16 -3.34
N THR A 435 40.14 40.17 -2.39
CA THR A 435 39.95 40.27 -0.93
C THR A 435 41.05 41.24 -0.42
N PRO A 436 41.06 41.73 0.85
CA PRO A 436 40.06 41.71 1.94
C PRO A 436 39.86 43.08 2.65
N SER A 437 38.88 43.22 3.57
CA SER A 437 39.12 43.84 4.90
C SER A 437 37.90 43.79 5.85
N GLY A 438 38.15 43.43 7.13
CA GLY A 438 37.41 43.82 8.36
C GLY A 438 36.04 43.15 8.57
N GLY A 439 35.71 42.41 9.62
CA GLY A 439 36.24 42.35 10.98
C GLY A 439 35.30 43.05 11.97
N VAL A 440 34.31 42.35 12.55
CA VAL A 440 33.78 42.60 13.91
C VAL A 440 33.21 41.27 14.45
N ALA A 441 33.69 40.87 15.61
CA ALA A 441 33.17 39.77 16.42
C ALA A 441 32.00 40.26 17.29
N LEU A 442 30.97 39.42 17.49
CA LEU A 442 29.97 39.63 18.53
C LEU A 442 29.86 38.36 19.39
N LEU A 443 30.30 38.48 20.64
CA LEU A 443 30.01 37.58 21.75
C LEU A 443 28.60 37.85 22.29
N ALA A 444 27.86 36.78 22.58
CA ALA A 444 26.85 36.65 23.65
C ALA A 444 26.28 35.22 23.56
N LEU A 445 25.87 34.50 24.61
CA LEU A 445 26.10 34.50 26.05
C LEU A 445 25.41 33.21 26.52
N VAL A 446 26.13 32.35 27.23
CA VAL A 446 25.60 31.08 27.76
C VAL A 446 24.62 31.38 28.88
N GLY A 447 23.40 30.86 28.78
CA GLY A 447 22.39 30.86 29.86
C GLY A 447 21.85 29.45 30.04
N GLY A 448 22.38 28.74 31.04
CA GLY A 448 21.88 27.42 31.43
C GLY A 448 20.58 27.51 32.23
N MET A 449 19.70 26.53 32.05
CA MET A 449 18.67 26.18 33.01
C MET A 449 18.72 24.69 33.30
N PHE A 450 19.18 24.39 34.51
CA PHE A 450 18.92 23.15 35.23
C PHE A 450 17.44 23.12 35.65
N VAL A 451 16.74 22.01 35.43
CA VAL A 451 15.63 21.59 36.29
C VAL A 451 15.78 20.10 36.58
N LEU A 452 15.76 19.79 37.87
CA LEU A 452 15.97 18.49 38.48
C LEU A 452 14.83 17.50 38.16
N GLY A 453 15.21 16.23 38.07
CA GLY A 453 14.31 15.10 38.16
C GLY A 453 13.67 14.94 39.54
N GLY A 454 12.49 14.33 39.53
CA GLY A 454 11.77 13.85 40.70
C GLY A 454 11.05 12.56 40.35
N THR A 455 11.63 11.43 40.77
CA THR A 455 11.01 10.11 40.83
C THR A 455 9.96 10.10 41.95
N LEU A 456 8.81 9.48 41.74
CA LEU A 456 7.98 8.90 42.80
C LEU A 456 6.95 7.92 42.23
N LEU A 457 7.14 6.65 42.63
CA LEU A 457 6.20 5.52 42.77
C LEU A 457 5.31 5.10 41.59
#